data_AF-A0A166FKQ7-F1
#
_entry.id   AF-A0A166FKQ7-F1
#
_cell.length_a   1.000
_cell.length_b   1.000
_cell.length_c   1.000
_cell.angle_alpha   90.00
_cell.angle_beta   90.00
_cell.angle_gamma   90.00
#
_symmetry.space_group_name_H-M   'P 1'
#
loop_
_entity.id
_entity.type
_entity.pdbx_description
1 polymer ?
#
loop_
_entity_poly.entity_id
_entity_poly.type
_entity_poly.pdbx_seq_one_letter_code
_entity_poly.pdbx_strand_id
1 'polypeptide(L)'
;MSPGRRRLHTAFAALAALFIVSLYFVTSPLLSLPHSTVASTATDWTRWKTHRNSSKHSNSWSLSHSHRKPITLDTDAELAAVTNFIASLASNAIPPTVDPSKPIDPELVLGFDIRSPRALEDLQELRIDVWEKNPIIIFSEMHSPTCREAKTMFIEMNTKPGPLIFDIDQRGDARVLTPLLHRLTATTSLPIVLIGGKPVGPTITDLRSMRDSGELRKLVHEAGAELVSSQKKNKKGRK
;
A
#
# COMPACT_ATOMS: atom_id res chain seq x y z
N MET A 1 38.12 25.73 -56.68
CA MET A 1 39.12 26.23 -55.72
C MET A 1 38.40 27.05 -54.64
N SER A 2 38.33 26.77 -53.34
CA SER A 2 38.58 25.63 -52.45
C SER A 2 37.74 25.92 -51.19
N PRO A 3 36.85 25.03 -50.76
CA PRO A 3 36.12 25.17 -49.50
C PRO A 3 36.90 24.49 -48.37
N GLY A 4 36.89 25.06 -47.17
CA GLY A 4 37.23 24.30 -45.96
C GLY A 4 38.43 24.81 -45.17
N ARG A 5 38.16 25.70 -44.20
CA ARG A 5 39.07 25.92 -43.06
C ARG A 5 38.37 26.17 -41.71
N ARG A 6 37.02 26.24 -41.65
CA ARG A 6 36.29 26.59 -40.41
C ARG A 6 35.72 25.39 -39.63
N ARG A 7 35.70 24.17 -40.21
CA ARG A 7 35.20 22.96 -39.52
C ARG A 7 36.27 22.17 -38.76
N LEU A 8 37.55 22.52 -38.93
CA LEU A 8 38.65 21.81 -38.30
C LEU A 8 38.82 22.22 -36.82
N HIS A 9 38.65 23.50 -36.49
CA HIS A 9 38.88 24.00 -35.13
C HIS A 9 37.87 23.45 -34.10
N THR A 10 36.61 23.23 -34.49
CA THR A 10 35.58 22.69 -33.59
C THR A 10 35.73 21.18 -33.37
N ALA A 11 36.22 20.44 -34.36
CA ALA A 11 36.49 19.00 -34.23
C ALA A 11 37.71 18.72 -33.34
N PHE A 12 38.75 19.56 -33.41
CA PHE A 12 39.92 19.45 -32.53
C PHE A 12 39.61 19.77 -31.06
N ALA A 13 38.75 20.76 -30.80
CA ALA A 13 38.34 21.11 -29.43
C ALA A 13 37.52 19.99 -28.76
N ALA A 14 36.65 19.31 -29.51
CA ALA A 14 35.86 18.18 -28.99
C ALA A 14 36.71 16.94 -28.70
N LEU A 15 37.74 16.66 -29.51
CA LEU A 15 38.66 15.55 -29.28
C LEU A 15 39.58 15.79 -28.07
N ALA A 16 40.03 17.03 -27.84
CA ALA A 16 40.83 17.37 -26.67
C ALA A 16 40.05 17.21 -25.35
N ALA A 17 38.77 17.58 -25.33
CA ALA A 17 37.91 17.42 -24.15
C ALA A 17 37.68 15.94 -23.78
N LEU A 18 37.49 15.06 -24.78
CA LEU A 18 37.32 13.62 -24.54
C LEU A 18 38.61 12.95 -24.05
N PHE A 19 39.78 13.40 -24.50
CA PHE A 19 41.06 12.88 -24.03
C PHE A 19 41.34 13.23 -22.56
N ILE A 20 40.95 14.42 -22.11
CA ILE A 20 41.08 14.85 -20.71
C ILE A 20 40.16 14.01 -19.81
N VAL A 21 38.90 13.79 -20.20
CA VAL A 21 37.96 12.93 -19.43
C VAL A 21 38.46 11.49 -19.34
N SER A 22 39.09 10.96 -20.41
CA SER A 22 39.66 9.61 -20.40
C SER A 22 40.89 9.47 -19.51
N LEU A 23 41.74 10.50 -19.38
CA LEU A 23 42.89 10.44 -18.44
C LEU A 23 42.45 10.50 -16.98
N TYR A 24 41.35 11.20 -16.68
CA TYR A 24 40.79 11.27 -15.32
C TYR A 24 40.22 9.93 -14.83
N PHE A 25 39.73 9.07 -15.75
CA PHE A 25 39.20 7.74 -15.38
C PHE A 25 40.27 6.66 -15.22
N VAL A 26 41.47 6.86 -15.75
CA VAL A 26 42.56 5.84 -15.73
C VAL A 26 43.58 6.09 -14.62
N THR A 27 43.53 7.23 -13.92
CA THR A 27 44.53 7.62 -12.91
C THR A 27 43.95 7.94 -11.54
N SER A 28 42.97 7.16 -11.08
CA SER A 28 42.60 7.16 -9.66
C SER A 28 43.40 6.08 -8.91
N PRO A 29 44.38 6.44 -8.06
CA PRO A 29 45.07 5.48 -7.22
C PRO A 29 44.13 5.00 -6.11
N LEU A 30 44.01 3.67 -6.03
CA LEU A 30 43.34 2.92 -4.97
C LEU A 30 44.02 3.23 -3.63
N LEU A 31 43.42 4.11 -2.82
CA LEU A 31 43.85 4.30 -1.43
C LEU A 31 43.19 3.23 -0.56
N SER A 32 44.05 2.37 -0.03
CA SER A 32 43.83 1.23 0.83
C SER A 32 43.03 1.59 2.09
N LEU A 33 41.92 0.86 2.29
CA LEU A 33 41.26 0.71 3.58
C LEU A 33 42.12 -0.18 4.50
N PRO A 34 42.18 0.12 5.81
CA PRO A 34 42.94 -0.67 6.77
C PRO A 34 42.28 -2.04 7.01
N HIS A 35 43.16 -3.04 7.09
CA HIS A 35 42.86 -4.44 7.32
C HIS A 35 42.34 -4.69 8.74
N SER A 36 41.12 -5.21 8.85
CA SER A 36 40.72 -6.00 10.02
C SER A 36 40.93 -7.47 9.67
N THR A 37 41.85 -8.09 10.40
CA THR A 37 42.26 -9.49 10.29
C THR A 37 41.07 -10.44 10.42
N VAL A 38 40.82 -11.24 9.38
CA VAL A 38 39.99 -12.44 9.47
C VAL A 38 40.92 -13.63 9.72
N ALA A 39 40.93 -14.11 10.96
CA ALA A 39 41.38 -15.47 11.25
C ALA A 39 40.32 -16.44 10.71
N SER A 40 40.73 -17.25 9.75
CA SER A 40 39.92 -18.28 9.13
C SER A 40 40.00 -19.54 9.96
N THR A 41 38.88 -20.01 10.51
CA THR A 41 38.66 -21.45 10.74
C THR A 41 37.18 -21.79 10.60
N ALA A 42 36.92 -22.62 9.60
CA ALA A 42 35.99 -23.74 9.61
C ALA A 42 34.48 -23.48 9.84
N THR A 43 33.73 -23.73 8.77
CA THR A 43 32.43 -24.45 8.74
C THR A 43 31.75 -24.68 10.08
N ASP A 44 30.68 -23.95 10.35
CA ASP A 44 29.68 -24.40 11.33
C ASP A 44 28.25 -24.03 10.89
N TRP A 45 27.59 -25.00 10.25
CA TRP A 45 26.26 -24.90 9.64
C TRP A 45 25.13 -25.13 10.67
N THR A 46 25.37 -24.86 11.95
CA THR A 46 24.47 -25.25 13.05
C THR A 46 23.77 -24.08 13.76
N ARG A 47 23.74 -22.87 13.19
CA ARG A 47 23.15 -21.68 13.86
C ARG A 47 21.64 -21.44 13.68
N TRP A 48 20.85 -22.45 13.29
CA TRP A 48 19.38 -22.29 13.17
C TRP A 48 18.56 -23.39 13.86
N LYS A 49 19.17 -24.27 14.66
CA LYS A 49 18.49 -25.40 15.32
C LYS A 49 18.53 -25.37 16.86
N THR A 50 18.34 -24.22 17.49
CA THR A 50 18.24 -24.14 18.97
C THR A 50 17.06 -23.33 19.52
N HIS A 51 15.96 -23.19 18.76
CA HIS A 51 14.68 -22.80 19.34
C HIS A 51 13.56 -23.78 18.98
N ARG A 52 13.80 -25.07 19.25
CA ARG A 52 12.72 -26.06 19.32
C ARG A 52 13.04 -27.10 20.39
N ASN A 53 12.24 -27.05 21.46
CA ASN A 53 12.06 -28.02 22.55
C ASN A 53 13.00 -27.97 23.77
N SER A 54 12.47 -27.36 24.83
CA SER A 54 12.39 -27.83 26.24
C SER A 54 12.30 -26.56 27.10
N SER A 55 11.53 -26.44 28.17
CA SER A 55 10.87 -27.41 29.03
C SER A 55 9.95 -26.63 29.97
N LYS A 56 8.93 -27.30 30.49
CA LYS A 56 8.18 -26.89 31.69
C LYS A 56 9.15 -26.35 32.76
N HIS A 57 9.11 -25.05 33.00
CA HIS A 57 9.60 -24.45 34.23
C HIS A 57 8.42 -23.71 34.86
N SER A 58 7.88 -24.32 35.90
CA SER A 58 7.06 -23.66 36.91
C SER A 58 7.95 -22.63 37.61
N ASN A 59 8.04 -21.43 37.06
CA ASN A 59 8.58 -20.30 37.78
C ASN A 59 7.43 -19.33 38.06
N SER A 60 6.97 -19.40 39.31
CA SER A 60 6.29 -18.34 40.02
C SER A 60 7.22 -17.12 40.06
N TRP A 61 7.28 -16.39 38.95
CA TRP A 61 7.66 -15.00 38.94
C TRP A 61 6.39 -14.21 38.71
N SER A 62 5.96 -13.54 39.77
CA SER A 62 5.09 -12.37 39.72
C SER A 62 5.79 -11.29 38.88
N LEU A 63 5.83 -11.50 37.56
CA LEU A 63 6.16 -10.48 36.58
C LEU A 63 5.04 -9.46 36.66
N SER A 64 5.39 -8.27 37.12
CA SER A 64 4.60 -7.06 36.94
C SER A 64 4.32 -6.91 35.45
N HIS A 65 3.24 -7.54 34.99
CA HIS A 65 2.61 -7.22 33.73
C HIS A 65 2.15 -5.79 33.92
N SER A 66 2.98 -4.84 33.48
CA SER A 66 2.58 -3.45 33.38
C SER A 66 1.27 -3.49 32.59
N HIS A 67 0.16 -3.27 33.30
CA HIS A 67 -1.18 -3.21 32.76
C HIS A 67 -1.28 -1.94 31.90
N ARG A 68 -0.53 -1.90 30.81
CA ARG A 68 -0.68 -0.84 29.81
C ARG A 68 -2.00 -1.11 29.12
N LYS A 69 -2.88 -0.13 29.21
CA LYS A 69 -4.22 -0.19 28.63
C LYS A 69 -4.06 -0.45 27.12
N PRO A 70 -4.70 -1.50 26.57
CA PRO A 70 -4.71 -1.75 25.13
C PRO A 70 -5.17 -0.50 24.37
N ILE A 71 -4.63 -0.29 23.17
CA ILE A 71 -5.09 0.77 22.28
C ILE A 71 -6.58 0.54 21.99
N THR A 72 -7.36 1.61 22.07
CA THR A 72 -8.75 1.62 21.64
C THR A 72 -8.80 2.22 20.24
N LEU A 73 -9.41 1.50 19.30
CA LEU A 73 -9.60 1.98 17.93
C LEU A 73 -10.80 2.94 17.90
N ASP A 74 -10.60 4.11 17.32
CA ASP A 74 -11.72 4.94 16.87
C ASP A 74 -12.28 4.38 15.55
N THR A 75 -13.40 4.91 15.07
CA THR A 75 -14.08 4.40 13.86
C THR A 75 -13.18 4.42 12.62
N ASP A 76 -12.34 5.45 12.48
CA ASP A 76 -11.45 5.61 11.32
C ASP A 76 -10.28 4.63 11.37
N ALA A 77 -9.64 4.49 12.54
CA ALA A 77 -8.58 3.51 12.77
C ALA A 77 -9.10 2.07 12.67
N GLU A 78 -10.32 1.83 13.13
CA GLU A 78 -11.00 0.53 12.98
C GLU A 78 -11.23 0.20 11.51
N LEU A 79 -11.73 1.17 10.71
CA LEU A 79 -11.92 1.00 9.27
C LEU A 79 -10.61 0.73 8.54
N ALA A 80 -9.55 1.48 8.86
CA ALA A 80 -8.22 1.26 8.29
C ALA A 80 -7.66 -0.12 8.66
N ALA A 81 -7.78 -0.53 9.93
CA ALA A 81 -7.29 -1.82 10.40
C ALA A 81 -8.02 -2.99 9.74
N VAL A 82 -9.36 -2.95 9.68
CA VAL A 82 -10.17 -3.98 9.02
C VAL A 82 -9.86 -4.04 7.54
N THR A 83 -9.74 -2.88 6.87
CA THR A 83 -9.41 -2.80 5.45
C THR A 83 -8.01 -3.34 5.16
N ASN A 84 -7.02 -2.98 5.98
CA ASN A 84 -5.67 -3.52 5.87
C ASN A 84 -5.66 -5.04 6.03
N PHE A 85 -6.38 -5.54 7.04
CA PHE A 85 -6.46 -6.95 7.34
C PHE A 85 -7.01 -7.74 6.15
N ILE A 86 -8.16 -7.35 5.59
CA ILE A 86 -8.74 -8.05 4.44
C ILE A 86 -7.97 -7.83 3.12
N ALA A 87 -7.24 -6.71 2.98
CA ALA A 87 -6.41 -6.42 1.82
C ALA A 87 -5.08 -7.20 1.85
N SER A 88 -4.55 -7.50 3.03
CA SER A 88 -3.22 -8.10 3.20
C SER A 88 -3.13 -9.53 2.67
N LEU A 89 -4.14 -10.36 2.93
CA LEU A 89 -4.21 -11.75 2.44
C LEU A 89 -5.64 -12.11 2.07
N ALA A 90 -5.81 -12.76 0.91
CA ALA A 90 -7.13 -13.21 0.44
C ALA A 90 -7.80 -14.23 1.39
N SER A 91 -7.00 -14.96 2.18
CA SER A 91 -7.47 -15.93 3.17
C SER A 91 -7.90 -15.30 4.50
N ASN A 92 -7.61 -14.01 4.73
CA ASN A 92 -8.01 -13.35 5.96
C ASN A 92 -9.53 -13.26 6.02
N ALA A 93 -10.11 -13.63 7.16
CA ALA A 93 -11.53 -13.64 7.39
C ALA A 93 -11.83 -13.25 8.85
N ILE A 94 -12.83 -12.40 9.06
CA ILE A 94 -13.26 -12.03 10.40
C ILE A 94 -14.00 -13.22 11.02
N PRO A 95 -13.63 -13.65 12.24
CA PRO A 95 -14.31 -14.77 12.90
C PRO A 95 -15.81 -14.50 13.08
N PRO A 96 -16.68 -15.51 12.89
CA PRO A 96 -18.13 -15.35 13.02
C PRO A 96 -18.60 -15.04 14.45
N THR A 97 -17.69 -15.16 15.44
CA THR A 97 -17.93 -14.83 16.85
C THR A 97 -17.87 -13.34 17.15
N VAL A 98 -17.37 -12.53 16.22
CA VAL A 98 -17.28 -11.07 16.38
C VAL A 98 -18.67 -10.44 16.25
N ASP A 99 -19.03 -9.59 17.21
CA ASP A 99 -20.27 -8.79 17.17
C ASP A 99 -20.03 -7.52 16.34
N PRO A 100 -20.65 -7.37 15.15
CA PRO A 100 -20.39 -6.25 14.26
C PRO A 100 -20.93 -4.91 14.80
N SER A 101 -21.79 -4.92 15.83
CA SER A 101 -22.36 -3.71 16.43
C SER A 101 -21.39 -3.02 17.39
N LYS A 102 -20.28 -3.66 17.76
CA LYS A 102 -19.28 -3.16 18.70
C LYS A 102 -17.93 -2.97 17.99
N PRO A 103 -17.04 -2.11 18.54
CA PRO A 103 -15.67 -2.03 18.06
C PRO A 103 -15.00 -3.41 18.09
N ILE A 104 -14.35 -3.78 17.00
CA ILE A 104 -13.62 -5.04 16.87
C ILE A 104 -12.41 -5.04 17.82
N ASP A 105 -12.06 -6.22 18.32
CA ASP A 105 -10.83 -6.38 19.11
C ASP A 105 -9.60 -6.07 18.22
N PRO A 106 -8.76 -5.08 18.59
CA PRO A 106 -7.59 -4.72 17.81
C PRO A 106 -6.62 -5.89 17.58
N GLU A 107 -6.54 -6.86 18.51
CA GLU A 107 -5.67 -8.04 18.38
C GLU A 107 -6.09 -8.95 17.20
N LEU A 108 -7.33 -8.85 16.70
CA LEU A 108 -7.81 -9.66 15.58
C LEU A 108 -7.42 -9.13 14.20
N VAL A 109 -7.23 -7.81 14.10
CA VAL A 109 -7.04 -7.12 12.80
C VAL A 109 -5.67 -6.46 12.67
N LEU A 110 -5.00 -6.16 13.78
CA LEU A 110 -3.65 -5.60 13.78
C LEU A 110 -2.59 -6.70 13.82
N GLY A 111 -1.57 -6.56 12.97
CA GLY A 111 -0.44 -7.49 12.91
C GLY A 111 0.72 -7.16 13.86
N PHE A 112 0.64 -6.08 14.63
CA PHE A 112 1.69 -5.60 15.53
C PHE A 112 1.27 -5.66 17.01
N ASP A 113 2.25 -5.56 17.91
CA ASP A 113 2.00 -5.58 19.36
C ASP A 113 1.34 -4.28 19.83
N ILE A 114 0.04 -4.35 20.15
CA ILE A 114 -0.77 -3.22 20.62
C ILE A 114 -0.37 -2.68 22.00
N ARG A 115 0.48 -3.39 22.75
CA ARG A 115 0.96 -2.99 24.07
C ARG A 115 2.36 -2.37 24.02
N SER A 116 2.96 -2.35 22.83
CA SER A 116 4.27 -1.74 22.59
C SER A 116 4.20 -0.22 22.86
N PRO A 117 5.30 0.42 23.28
CA PRO A 117 5.34 1.87 23.43
C PRO A 117 5.18 2.62 22.10
N ARG A 118 5.29 1.92 20.96
CA ARG A 118 5.18 2.49 19.60
C ARG A 118 3.85 2.19 18.94
N ALA A 119 2.95 1.46 19.59
CA ALA A 119 1.75 0.95 18.95
C ALA A 119 0.81 2.06 18.40
N LEU A 120 0.86 3.28 18.97
CA LEU A 120 0.12 4.43 18.42
C LEU A 120 0.74 4.94 17.11
N GLU A 121 2.08 4.97 17.03
CA GLU A 121 2.81 5.32 15.82
C GLU A 121 2.57 4.27 14.74
N ASP A 122 2.69 2.99 15.09
CA ASP A 122 2.45 1.86 14.18
C ASP A 122 1.01 1.91 13.62
N LEU A 123 0.03 2.32 14.43
CA LEU A 123 -1.35 2.50 14.00
C LEU A 123 -1.51 3.70 13.05
N GLN A 124 -0.80 4.80 13.28
CA GLN A 124 -0.81 5.97 12.39
C GLN A 124 -0.17 5.65 11.05
N GLU A 125 0.98 4.97 11.06
CA GLU A 125 1.66 4.49 9.85
C GLU A 125 0.74 3.55 9.06
N LEU A 126 0.10 2.58 9.73
CA LEU A 126 -0.87 1.69 9.09
C LEU A 126 -2.00 2.46 8.40
N ARG A 127 -2.55 3.51 9.04
CA ARG A 127 -3.63 4.32 8.43
C ARG A 127 -3.16 5.00 7.14
N ILE A 128 -2.00 5.63 7.17
CA ILE A 128 -1.42 6.31 6.01
C ILE A 128 -1.18 5.30 4.90
N ASP A 129 -0.51 4.20 5.22
CA ASP A 129 -0.13 3.15 4.28
C ASP A 129 -1.33 2.56 3.52
N VAL A 130 -2.42 2.26 4.22
CA VAL A 130 -3.59 1.61 3.61
C VAL A 130 -4.23 2.52 2.56
N TRP A 131 -4.37 3.80 2.88
CA TRP A 131 -5.05 4.78 2.02
C TRP A 131 -4.16 5.28 0.89
N GLU A 132 -2.84 5.38 1.08
CA GLU A 132 -1.91 5.72 0.01
C GLU A 132 -1.73 4.57 -0.99
N LYS A 133 -1.64 3.33 -0.49
CA LYS A 133 -1.54 2.15 -1.36
C LYS A 133 -2.84 1.90 -2.12
N ASN A 134 -3.98 2.18 -1.48
CA ASN A 134 -5.32 1.92 -2.01
C ASN A 134 -6.21 3.18 -1.86
N PRO A 135 -5.98 4.21 -2.69
CA PRO A 135 -6.72 5.47 -2.61
C PRO A 135 -8.18 5.34 -3.02
N ILE A 136 -8.52 4.29 -3.77
CA ILE A 136 -9.90 3.95 -4.13
C ILE A 136 -10.16 2.52 -3.67
N ILE A 137 -11.16 2.33 -2.81
CA ILE A 137 -11.63 1.02 -2.39
C ILE A 137 -13.13 0.92 -2.62
N ILE A 138 -13.58 -0.22 -3.16
CA ILE A 138 -14.99 -0.47 -3.43
C ILE A 138 -15.38 -1.79 -2.79
N PHE A 139 -16.27 -1.74 -1.79
CA PHE A 139 -16.97 -2.91 -1.28
C PHE A 139 -18.25 -3.10 -2.09
N SER A 140 -18.42 -4.30 -2.63
CA SER A 140 -19.47 -4.60 -3.60
C SER A 140 -20.07 -5.99 -3.43
N GLU A 141 -21.22 -6.20 -4.05
CA GLU A 141 -21.80 -7.51 -4.29
C GLU A 141 -21.66 -7.91 -5.77
N MET A 142 -21.22 -9.14 -6.03
CA MET A 142 -20.93 -9.63 -7.39
C MET A 142 -22.13 -9.56 -8.34
N HIS A 143 -23.33 -9.87 -7.84
CA HIS A 143 -24.57 -9.97 -8.63
C HIS A 143 -25.45 -8.72 -8.58
N SER A 144 -25.00 -7.63 -7.96
CA SER A 144 -25.77 -6.39 -7.85
C SER A 144 -25.52 -5.45 -9.04
N PRO A 145 -26.58 -4.94 -9.72
CA PRO A 145 -26.42 -4.03 -10.86
C PRO A 145 -25.82 -2.67 -10.47
N THR A 146 -26.17 -2.13 -9.30
CA THR A 146 -25.61 -0.86 -8.80
C THR A 146 -24.13 -1.00 -8.46
N CYS A 147 -23.73 -2.16 -7.91
CA CYS A 147 -22.33 -2.47 -7.64
C CYS A 147 -21.51 -2.59 -8.93
N ARG A 148 -22.04 -3.28 -9.95
CA ARG A 148 -21.38 -3.38 -11.27
C ARG A 148 -21.16 -2.02 -11.89
N GLU A 149 -22.17 -1.15 -11.81
CA GLU A 149 -22.07 0.20 -12.33
C GLU A 149 -20.97 1.00 -11.63
N ALA A 150 -20.93 1.02 -10.29
CA ALA A 150 -19.89 1.70 -9.54
C ALA A 150 -18.49 1.19 -9.91
N LYS A 151 -18.29 -0.14 -9.98
CA LYS A 151 -17.01 -0.72 -10.44
C LYS A 151 -16.60 -0.20 -11.81
N THR A 152 -17.53 -0.23 -12.77
CA THR A 152 -17.28 0.25 -14.13
C THR A 152 -16.85 1.72 -14.13
N MET A 153 -17.51 2.60 -13.36
CA MET A 153 -17.13 4.01 -13.26
C MET A 153 -15.66 4.20 -12.86
N PHE A 154 -15.19 3.47 -11.84
CA PHE A 154 -13.81 3.61 -11.37
C PHE A 154 -12.78 2.89 -12.25
N ILE A 155 -13.13 1.76 -12.85
CA ILE A 155 -12.27 1.06 -13.81
C ILE A 155 -12.05 1.92 -15.06
N GLU A 156 -13.10 2.53 -15.60
CA GLU A 156 -13.02 3.39 -16.79
C GLU A 156 -12.23 4.68 -16.55
N MET A 157 -12.12 5.16 -15.30
CA MET A 157 -11.27 6.29 -14.96
C MET A 157 -9.77 6.00 -15.14
N ASN A 158 -9.37 4.73 -15.20
CA ASN A 158 -7.99 4.29 -15.51
C ASN A 158 -6.93 4.98 -14.64
N THR A 159 -7.07 4.87 -13.32
CA THR A 159 -6.19 5.52 -12.34
C THR A 159 -4.99 4.65 -11.99
N LYS A 160 -3.93 5.28 -11.49
CA LYS A 160 -2.79 4.63 -10.84
C LYS A 160 -2.55 5.24 -9.46
N PRO A 161 -2.58 4.43 -8.39
CA PRO A 161 -3.01 3.03 -8.36
C PRO A 161 -4.49 2.84 -8.77
N GLY A 162 -4.83 1.63 -9.22
CA GLY A 162 -6.19 1.27 -9.64
C GLY A 162 -7.12 1.01 -8.44
N PRO A 163 -8.44 0.93 -8.65
CA PRO A 163 -9.38 0.66 -7.58
C PRO A 163 -9.20 -0.75 -7.00
N LEU A 164 -9.14 -0.85 -5.68
CA LEU A 164 -9.19 -2.13 -4.95
C LEU A 164 -10.66 -2.52 -4.72
N ILE A 165 -11.05 -3.70 -5.22
CA ILE A 165 -12.46 -4.12 -5.21
C ILE A 165 -12.60 -5.39 -4.36
N PHE A 166 -13.55 -5.36 -3.43
CA PHE A 166 -13.92 -6.49 -2.60
C PHE A 166 -15.36 -6.94 -2.89
N ASP A 167 -15.50 -8.12 -3.48
CA ASP A 167 -16.78 -8.82 -3.61
C ASP A 167 -17.12 -9.51 -2.28
N ILE A 168 -17.80 -8.79 -1.41
CA ILE A 168 -18.00 -9.21 -0.02
C ILE A 168 -18.94 -10.40 0.08
N ASP A 169 -19.89 -10.56 -0.84
CA ASP A 169 -20.82 -11.69 -0.91
C ASP A 169 -20.11 -13.01 -1.21
N GLN A 170 -18.92 -12.96 -1.81
CA GLN A 170 -18.10 -14.14 -2.12
C GLN A 170 -17.18 -14.54 -0.96
N ARG A 171 -17.17 -13.80 0.14
CA ARG A 171 -16.30 -14.06 1.29
C ARG A 171 -17.02 -14.90 2.35
N GLY A 172 -16.26 -15.74 3.05
CA GLY A 172 -16.79 -16.57 4.14
C GLY A 172 -17.24 -15.77 5.37
N ASP A 173 -16.72 -14.56 5.55
CA ASP A 173 -17.01 -13.65 6.67
C ASP A 173 -18.08 -12.58 6.35
N ALA A 174 -18.75 -12.67 5.18
CA ALA A 174 -19.74 -11.69 4.71
C ALA A 174 -20.79 -11.31 5.77
N ARG A 175 -21.28 -12.30 6.53
CA ARG A 175 -22.30 -12.11 7.58
C ARG A 175 -21.88 -11.15 8.69
N VAL A 176 -20.59 -11.06 8.97
CA VAL A 176 -20.03 -10.16 9.99
C VAL A 176 -19.45 -8.91 9.34
N LEU A 177 -18.74 -9.06 8.22
CA LEU A 177 -18.06 -7.97 7.54
C LEU A 177 -19.05 -6.91 7.02
N THR A 178 -20.16 -7.31 6.40
CA THR A 178 -21.15 -6.37 5.85
C THR A 178 -21.75 -5.43 6.91
N PRO A 179 -22.36 -5.91 8.01
CA PRO A 179 -22.87 -5.03 9.05
C PRO A 179 -21.78 -4.21 9.76
N LEU A 180 -20.57 -4.75 9.89
CA LEU A 180 -19.43 -4.02 10.42
C LEU A 180 -19.09 -2.82 9.52
N LEU A 181 -18.98 -3.02 8.20
CA LEU A 181 -18.72 -1.95 7.24
C LEU A 181 -19.83 -0.88 7.28
N HIS A 182 -21.09 -1.30 7.34
CA HIS A 182 -22.22 -0.37 7.48
C HIS A 182 -22.11 0.54 8.70
N ARG A 183 -21.70 -0.02 9.85
CA ARG A 183 -21.44 0.76 11.06
C ARG A 183 -20.28 1.74 10.86
N LEU A 184 -19.17 1.27 10.29
CA LEU A 184 -17.95 2.08 10.14
C LEU A 184 -18.09 3.22 9.13
N THR A 185 -18.86 3.00 8.06
CA THR A 185 -19.05 4.01 7.00
C THR A 185 -20.35 4.79 7.14
N ALA A 186 -21.14 4.53 8.19
CA ALA A 186 -22.47 5.09 8.39
C ALA A 186 -23.40 4.95 7.15
N THR A 187 -23.22 3.87 6.39
CA THR A 187 -23.97 3.56 5.17
C THR A 187 -24.80 2.30 5.40
N THR A 188 -25.95 2.16 4.75
CA THR A 188 -26.85 1.01 4.95
C THR A 188 -26.98 0.08 3.74
N SER A 189 -26.29 0.40 2.64
CA SER A 189 -26.37 -0.34 1.39
C SER A 189 -25.00 -0.42 0.70
N LEU A 190 -24.89 -1.34 -0.26
CA LEU A 190 -23.76 -1.46 -1.15
C LEU A 190 -24.13 -0.89 -2.54
N PRO A 191 -23.15 -0.39 -3.31
CA PRO A 191 -21.71 -0.38 -3.03
C PRO A 191 -21.31 0.67 -1.98
N ILE A 192 -20.28 0.36 -1.19
CA ILE A 192 -19.58 1.35 -0.35
C ILE A 192 -18.29 1.72 -1.07
N VAL A 193 -18.14 2.99 -1.40
CA VAL A 193 -16.95 3.52 -2.07
C VAL A 193 -16.16 4.38 -1.09
N LEU A 194 -14.90 4.03 -0.87
CA LEU A 194 -13.95 4.82 -0.10
C LEU A 194 -12.96 5.51 -1.04
N ILE A 195 -12.77 6.81 -0.84
CA ILE A 195 -11.71 7.59 -1.50
C ILE A 195 -10.84 8.23 -0.41
N GLY A 196 -9.55 7.88 -0.36
CA GLY A 196 -8.62 8.34 0.68
C GLY A 196 -9.10 8.02 2.10
N GLY A 197 -9.69 6.83 2.29
CA GLY A 197 -10.26 6.38 3.57
C GLY A 197 -11.64 6.93 3.93
N LYS A 198 -12.21 7.85 3.13
CA LYS A 198 -13.52 8.46 3.43
C LYS A 198 -14.63 7.86 2.56
N PRO A 199 -15.81 7.55 3.13
CA PRO A 199 -16.95 7.11 2.35
C PRO A 199 -17.49 8.25 1.47
N VAL A 200 -17.74 7.94 0.20
CA VAL A 200 -18.19 8.89 -0.82
C VAL A 200 -19.40 8.33 -1.55
N GLY A 201 -20.37 9.20 -1.86
CA GLY A 201 -21.54 8.85 -2.66
C GLY A 201 -22.36 7.73 -2.02
N PRO A 202 -23.12 8.00 -0.94
CA PRO A 202 -23.84 6.98 -0.17
C PRO A 202 -24.87 6.20 -1.00
N THR A 203 -25.28 6.74 -2.15
CA THR A 203 -26.08 6.05 -3.14
C THR A 203 -25.42 6.09 -4.52
N ILE A 204 -25.80 5.15 -5.40
CA ILE A 204 -25.34 5.14 -6.79
C ILE A 204 -25.74 6.42 -7.54
N THR A 205 -26.87 7.04 -7.18
CA THR A 205 -27.32 8.31 -7.75
C THR A 205 -26.41 9.47 -7.36
N ASP A 206 -25.92 9.49 -6.12
CA ASP A 206 -24.95 10.50 -5.68
C ASP A 206 -23.61 10.31 -6.40
N LEU A 207 -23.14 9.06 -6.54
CA LEU A 207 -21.92 8.76 -7.31
C LEU A 207 -22.04 9.21 -8.78
N ARG A 208 -23.19 9.00 -9.44
CA ARG A 208 -23.43 9.51 -10.80
C ARG A 208 -23.35 11.03 -10.85
N SER A 209 -24.01 11.71 -9.92
CA SER A 209 -23.96 13.18 -9.80
C SER A 209 -22.51 13.68 -9.68
N MET A 210 -21.73 13.09 -8.78
CA MET A 210 -20.34 13.45 -8.54
C MET A 210 -19.42 13.12 -9.74
N ARG A 211 -19.74 12.05 -10.49
CA ARG A 211 -19.06 11.73 -11.75
C ARG A 211 -19.32 12.82 -12.80
N ASP A 212 -20.58 13.18 -12.98
CA ASP A 212 -21.03 14.09 -14.02
C ASP A 212 -20.58 15.54 -13.72
N SER A 213 -20.49 15.93 -12.44
CA SER A 213 -19.92 17.21 -12.00
C SER A 213 -18.38 17.27 -12.09
N GLY A 214 -17.71 16.13 -12.24
CA GLY A 214 -16.25 16.00 -12.21
C GLY A 214 -15.65 15.97 -10.79
N GLU A 215 -16.48 16.03 -9.75
CA GLU A 215 -16.05 15.98 -8.35
C GLU A 215 -15.35 14.65 -8.00
N LEU A 216 -15.84 13.52 -8.51
CA LEU A 216 -15.18 12.22 -8.29
C LEU A 216 -13.72 12.24 -8.74
N ARG A 217 -13.46 12.80 -9.93
CA ARG A 217 -12.10 12.86 -10.48
C ARG A 217 -11.19 13.72 -9.62
N LYS A 218 -11.73 14.81 -9.07
CA LYS A 218 -11.00 15.70 -8.16
C LYS A 218 -10.64 14.98 -6.86
N LEU A 219 -11.61 14.31 -6.22
CA LEU A 219 -11.38 13.56 -4.97
C LEU A 219 -10.35 12.43 -5.16
N VAL A 220 -10.45 11.70 -6.27
CA VAL A 220 -9.49 10.64 -6.62
C VAL A 220 -8.07 11.19 -6.75
N HIS A 221 -7.91 12.33 -7.42
CA HIS A 221 -6.62 12.99 -7.57
C HIS A 221 -6.08 13.50 -6.21
N GLU A 222 -6.93 14.10 -5.38
CA GLU A 222 -6.56 14.55 -4.02
C GLU A 222 -6.16 13.37 -3.11
N ALA A 223 -6.74 12.19 -3.31
CA ALA A 223 -6.36 10.97 -2.61
C ALA A 223 -5.05 10.34 -3.12
N GLY A 224 -4.40 10.90 -4.14
CA GLY A 224 -3.13 10.41 -4.67
C GLY A 224 -3.24 9.42 -5.84
N ALA A 225 -4.43 9.21 -6.40
CA ALA A 225 -4.60 8.42 -7.62
C ALA A 225 -4.53 9.30 -8.88
N GLU A 226 -3.55 9.02 -9.75
CA GLU A 226 -3.34 9.77 -10.98
C GLU A 226 -4.07 9.13 -12.17
N LEU A 227 -4.69 9.95 -13.02
CA LEU A 227 -5.35 9.49 -14.23
C LEU A 227 -4.31 9.13 -15.29
N VAL A 228 -4.32 7.88 -15.76
CA VAL A 228 -3.45 7.46 -16.85
C VAL A 228 -4.07 7.90 -18.17
N SER A 229 -3.56 8.99 -18.71
CA SER A 229 -3.88 9.38 -20.07
C SER A 229 -3.37 8.31 -21.05
N SER A 230 -4.29 7.72 -21.83
CA SER A 230 -3.94 6.83 -22.93
C SER A 230 -3.12 7.61 -23.94
N GLN A 231 -1.81 7.36 -24.00
CA GLN A 231 -0.93 7.91 -25.03
C GLN A 231 -1.53 7.62 -26.41
N LYS A 232 -1.94 8.68 -27.10
CA LYS A 232 -2.49 8.64 -28.46
C LYS A 232 -1.44 8.01 -29.37
N LYS A 233 -1.56 6.71 -29.71
CA LYS A 233 -0.70 6.05 -30.69
C LYS A 233 -0.83 6.79 -32.01
N ASN A 234 0.12 7.67 -32.33
CA ASN A 234 0.21 8.28 -33.64
C ASN A 234 0.41 7.16 -34.66
N LYS A 235 -0.64 6.89 -35.44
CA LYS A 235 -0.64 5.98 -36.59
C LYS A 235 0.31 6.59 -37.62
N LYS A 236 1.60 6.23 -37.57
CA LYS A 236 2.59 6.63 -38.57
C LYS A 236 2.21 5.90 -39.87
N GLY A 237 1.50 6.60 -40.74
CA GLY A 237 1.08 6.10 -42.04
C GLY A 237 2.30 5.61 -42.82
N ARG A 238 2.28 4.33 -43.19
CA ARG A 238 3.21 3.76 -44.14
C ARG A 238 2.64 4.07 -45.53
N LYS A 239 3.17 5.15 -46.13
CA LYS A 239 3.04 5.42 -47.57
C LYS A 239 3.82 4.38 -48.35
#